data_AF-A0A2V0NRX5-F1
#
_entry.id   AF-A0A2V0NRX5-F1
#
_cell.length_a   1.000
_cell.length_b   1.000
_cell.length_c   1.000
_cell.angle_alpha   90.00
_cell.angle_beta   90.00
_cell.angle_gamma   90.00
#
_symmetry.space_group_name_H-M   'P 1'
#
loop_
_entity.id
_entity.type
_entity.pdbx_description
1 polymer ?
#
loop_
_entity_poly.entity_id
_entity_poly.type
_entity_poly.pdbx_seq_one_letter_code
_entity_poly.pdbx_strand_id
1 'polypeptide(L)'
;MAGARVTPAEQHISRLLGQIYELEQSLAQLPDDAAAQELLRSRMRELMAGVQQLRESAAALADFKLPQPALRYIDEGGHPDDYVRDVVTAALRDNQIAKGRAHAVARLRDRLLAEAEAAFPDTVAAYREVAGAGALPPPAAAGAAGAAAAAAAAVAPKAGA
;
A
#
# COMPACT_ATOMS: atom_id res chain seq x y z
N MET A 1 8.86 -9.82 -12.82
CA MET A 1 7.79 -10.78 -13.19
C MET A 1 6.37 -10.21 -13.06
N ALA A 2 6.11 -9.15 -12.27
CA ALA A 2 4.79 -8.50 -12.23
C ALA A 2 4.46 -7.66 -13.48
N GLY A 3 5.45 -6.93 -14.04
CA GLY A 3 5.23 -6.07 -15.22
C GLY A 3 4.70 -6.81 -16.46
N ALA A 4 5.11 -8.06 -16.69
CA ALA A 4 4.66 -8.87 -17.82
C ALA A 4 3.17 -9.24 -17.76
N ARG A 5 2.54 -9.20 -16.58
CA ARG A 5 1.11 -9.48 -16.42
C ARG A 5 0.24 -8.24 -16.65
N VAL A 6 0.79 -7.05 -16.43
CA VAL A 6 0.06 -5.77 -16.54
C VAL A 6 0.02 -5.28 -17.99
N THR A 7 1.07 -5.53 -18.78
CA THR A 7 1.18 -5.12 -20.18
C THR A 7 -0.02 -5.50 -21.08
N PRO A 8 -0.61 -6.72 -21.04
CA PRO A 8 -1.77 -7.01 -21.87
C PRO A 8 -3.01 -6.19 -21.49
N ALA A 9 -3.25 -5.96 -20.19
CA ALA A 9 -4.36 -5.15 -19.72
C ALA A 9 -4.20 -3.68 -20.14
N GLU A 10 -2.98 -3.15 -20.02
CA GLU A 10 -2.64 -1.78 -20.45
C GLU A 10 -2.84 -1.57 -21.96
N GLN A 11 -2.43 -2.55 -22.78
CA GLN A 11 -2.66 -2.52 -24.23
C GLN A 11 -4.15 -2.56 -24.57
N HIS A 12 -4.94 -3.38 -23.87
CA HIS A 12 -6.39 -3.43 -24.06
C HIS A 12 -7.08 -2.12 -23.65
N ILE A 13 -6.67 -1.49 -22.55
CA ILE A 13 -7.19 -0.18 -22.11
C ILE A 13 -6.89 0.90 -23.16
N SER A 14 -5.64 0.97 -23.63
CA SER A 14 -5.23 1.93 -24.68
C SER A 14 -6.02 1.74 -25.97
N ARG A 15 -6.22 0.48 -26.39
CA ARG A 15 -7.05 0.15 -27.56
C ARG A 15 -8.50 0.58 -27.38
N LEU A 16 -9.09 0.29 -26.21
CA LEU A 16 -10.47 0.67 -25.89
C LEU A 16 -10.68 2.18 -25.91
N LEU A 17 -9.75 2.95 -25.34
CA LEU A 17 -9.80 4.42 -25.40
C LEU A 17 -9.79 4.92 -26.85
N GLY A 18 -8.94 4.33 -27.71
CA GLY A 18 -8.96 4.61 -29.14
C GLY A 18 -10.29 4.26 -29.81
N GLN A 19 -10.87 3.10 -29.49
CA GLN A 19 -12.16 2.67 -30.03
C GLN A 19 -13.32 3.58 -29.59
N ILE A 20 -13.30 4.08 -28.35
CA ILE A 20 -14.28 5.06 -27.85
C ILE A 20 -14.16 6.35 -28.65
N TYR A 21 -12.94 6.85 -28.85
CA TYR A 21 -12.69 8.05 -29.63
C TYR A 21 -13.14 7.93 -31.10
N GLU A 22 -12.85 6.80 -31.74
CA GLU A 22 -13.33 6.52 -33.11
C GLU A 22 -14.86 6.46 -33.17
N LEU A 23 -15.50 5.92 -32.13
CA LEU A 23 -16.96 5.87 -32.03
C LEU A 23 -17.56 7.26 -31.84
N GLU A 24 -16.97 8.12 -31.01
CA GLU A 24 -17.37 9.52 -30.87
C GLU A 24 -17.26 10.30 -32.18
N GLN A 25 -16.15 10.13 -32.91
CA GLN A 25 -15.98 10.74 -34.23
C GLN A 25 -17.03 10.26 -35.23
N SER A 26 -17.30 8.95 -35.25
CA SER A 26 -18.29 8.34 -36.15
C SER A 26 -19.70 8.83 -35.84
N LEU A 27 -20.01 9.07 -34.55
CA LEU A 27 -21.28 9.66 -34.11
C LEU A 27 -21.39 11.13 -34.53
N ALA A 28 -20.30 11.89 -34.42
CA ALA A 28 -20.28 13.32 -34.77
C ALA A 28 -20.43 13.57 -36.28
N GLN A 29 -20.04 12.60 -37.11
CA GLN A 29 -20.08 12.70 -38.58
C GLN A 29 -21.25 11.96 -39.23
N LEU A 30 -22.25 11.52 -38.44
CA LEU A 30 -23.27 10.57 -38.89
C LEU A 30 -24.11 11.11 -40.06
N PRO A 31 -24.00 10.55 -41.27
CA PRO A 31 -24.99 10.74 -42.33
C PRO A 31 -26.15 9.75 -42.15
N ASP A 32 -27.36 10.13 -42.59
CA ASP A 32 -28.57 9.28 -42.57
C ASP A 32 -28.53 8.18 -43.66
N ASP A 33 -27.47 7.37 -43.68
CA ASP A 33 -27.28 6.27 -44.61
C ASP A 33 -27.21 4.91 -43.87
N ALA A 34 -27.75 3.86 -44.50
CA ALA A 34 -27.73 2.50 -43.99
C ALA A 34 -26.30 1.99 -43.78
N ALA A 35 -25.35 2.43 -44.62
CA ALA A 35 -23.93 2.10 -44.47
C ALA A 35 -23.32 2.68 -43.19
N ALA A 36 -23.69 3.91 -42.81
CA ALA A 36 -23.23 4.55 -41.58
C ALA A 36 -23.78 3.85 -40.33
N GLN A 37 -25.03 3.39 -40.38
CA GLN A 37 -25.61 2.60 -39.29
C GLN A 37 -24.93 1.24 -39.11
N GLU A 38 -24.56 0.55 -40.20
CA GLU A 38 -23.85 -0.73 -40.07
C GLU A 38 -22.40 -0.53 -39.56
N LEU A 39 -21.72 0.54 -39.97
CA LEU A 39 -20.41 0.91 -39.44
C LEU A 39 -20.50 1.15 -37.92
N LEU A 40 -21.46 1.93 -37.45
CA LEU A 40 -21.66 2.19 -36.02
C LEU A 40 -21.93 0.90 -35.23
N ARG A 41 -22.79 0.02 -35.76
CA ARG A 41 -23.04 -1.30 -35.15
C ARG A 41 -21.76 -2.14 -35.08
N SER A 42 -20.94 -2.12 -36.13
CA SER A 42 -19.65 -2.81 -36.13
C SER A 42 -18.71 -2.27 -35.06
N ARG A 43 -18.58 -0.94 -34.94
CA ARG A 43 -17.74 -0.31 -33.91
C ARG A 43 -18.22 -0.60 -32.50
N MET A 44 -19.54 -0.61 -32.27
CA MET A 44 -20.11 -0.96 -30.97
C MET A 44 -19.88 -2.44 -30.62
N ARG A 45 -19.96 -3.35 -31.61
CA ARG A 45 -19.59 -4.77 -31.41
C ARG A 45 -18.11 -4.93 -31.10
N GLU A 46 -17.23 -4.21 -31.78
CA GLU A 46 -15.78 -4.19 -31.50
C GLU A 46 -15.47 -3.67 -30.10
N LEU A 47 -16.15 -2.62 -29.64
CA LEU A 47 -16.02 -2.09 -28.29
C LEU A 47 -16.47 -3.12 -27.24
N MET A 48 -17.63 -3.74 -27.44
CA MET A 48 -18.13 -4.80 -26.55
C MET A 48 -17.15 -5.98 -26.47
N ALA A 49 -16.59 -6.41 -27.61
CA ALA A 49 -15.59 -7.47 -27.65
C ALA A 49 -14.30 -7.04 -26.92
N GLY A 50 -13.85 -5.80 -27.10
CA GLY A 50 -12.69 -5.24 -26.40
C GLY A 50 -12.87 -5.21 -24.88
N VAL A 51 -14.06 -4.84 -24.38
CA VAL A 51 -14.36 -4.83 -22.94
C VAL A 51 -14.31 -6.25 -22.37
N GLN A 52 -14.80 -7.25 -23.11
CA GLN A 52 -14.72 -8.65 -22.69
C GLN A 52 -13.27 -9.13 -22.62
N GLN A 53 -12.44 -8.80 -23.61
CA GLN A 53 -11.00 -9.10 -23.59
C GLN A 53 -10.27 -8.40 -22.43
N LEU A 54 -10.66 -7.17 -22.09
CA LEU A 54 -10.12 -6.47 -20.92
C LEU A 54 -10.46 -7.23 -19.64
N ARG A 55 -11.71 -7.68 -19.47
CA ARG A 55 -12.12 -8.45 -18.28
C ARG A 55 -11.34 -9.74 -18.10
N GLU A 56 -11.09 -10.48 -19.18
CA GLU A 56 -10.27 -11.69 -19.16
C GLU A 56 -8.82 -11.39 -18.77
N SER A 57 -8.23 -10.35 -19.35
CA SER A 57 -6.86 -9.93 -19.00
C SER A 57 -6.75 -9.37 -17.58
N ALA A 58 -7.80 -8.71 -17.07
CA ALA A 58 -7.85 -8.16 -15.72
C ALA A 58 -7.99 -9.27 -14.65
N ALA A 59 -8.57 -10.43 -14.98
CA ALA A 59 -8.62 -11.56 -14.07
C ALA A 59 -7.22 -12.05 -13.66
N ALA A 60 -6.21 -11.90 -14.53
CA ALA A 60 -4.82 -12.21 -14.22
C ALA A 60 -4.18 -11.25 -13.20
N LEU A 61 -4.81 -10.10 -12.92
CA LEU A 61 -4.41 -9.12 -11.91
C LEU A 61 -5.22 -9.23 -10.61
N ALA A 62 -6.14 -10.20 -10.48
CA ALA A 62 -7.02 -10.32 -9.31
C ALA A 62 -6.27 -10.52 -7.98
N ASP A 63 -5.05 -11.04 -8.03
CA ASP A 63 -4.18 -11.20 -6.85
C ASP A 63 -3.64 -9.86 -6.32
N PHE A 64 -3.68 -8.81 -7.13
CA PHE A 64 -3.15 -7.50 -6.77
C PHE A 64 -4.18 -6.70 -5.97
N LYS A 65 -3.94 -6.58 -4.67
CA LYS A 65 -4.80 -5.81 -3.76
C LYS A 65 -4.31 -4.38 -3.63
N LEU A 66 -5.15 -3.43 -4.01
CA LEU A 66 -4.90 -2.01 -3.82
C LEU A 66 -5.48 -1.54 -2.47
N PRO A 67 -4.72 -0.75 -1.68
CA PRO A 67 -5.28 -0.07 -0.52
C PRO A 67 -6.42 0.87 -0.94
N GLN A 68 -7.54 0.84 -0.23
CA GLN A 68 -8.66 1.76 -0.47
C GLN A 68 -8.26 3.24 -0.45
N PRO A 69 -7.35 3.71 0.44
CA PRO A 69 -6.92 5.11 0.42
C PRO A 69 -6.18 5.50 -0.86
N ALA A 70 -5.44 4.57 -1.47
CA ALA A 70 -4.77 4.81 -2.75
C ALA A 70 -5.80 4.97 -3.88
N LEU A 71 -6.87 4.17 -3.87
CA LEU A 71 -7.97 4.30 -4.84
C LEU A 71 -8.66 5.66 -4.73
N ARG A 72 -8.98 6.09 -3.51
CA ARG A 72 -9.60 7.41 -3.28
C ARG A 72 -8.71 8.56 -3.76
N TYR A 73 -7.39 8.43 -3.60
CA TYR A 73 -6.43 9.42 -4.07
C TYR A 73 -6.44 9.56 -5.60
N ILE A 74 -6.59 8.43 -6.31
CA ILE A 74 -6.73 8.41 -7.77
C ILE A 74 -8.08 9.02 -8.19
N ASP A 75 -9.17 8.69 -7.50
CA ASP A 75 -10.50 9.23 -7.79
C ASP A 75 -10.58 10.75 -7.59
N GLU A 76 -9.83 11.29 -6.63
CA GLU A 76 -9.70 12.73 -6.37
C GLU A 76 -8.78 13.45 -7.39
N GLY A 77 -8.16 12.71 -8.33
CA GLY A 77 -7.27 13.24 -9.36
C GLY A 77 -5.82 13.44 -8.92
N GLY A 78 -5.43 12.88 -7.77
CA GLY A 78 -4.06 12.94 -7.26
C GLY A 78 -3.11 11.96 -7.96
N HIS A 79 -1.83 12.30 -8.00
CA HIS A 79 -0.80 11.43 -8.58
C HIS A 79 -0.45 10.26 -7.63
N PRO A 80 -0.60 8.98 -8.03
CA PRO A 80 -0.43 7.85 -7.12
C PRO A 80 0.95 7.77 -6.44
N ASP A 81 2.00 8.30 -7.07
CA ASP A 81 3.35 8.35 -6.47
C ASP A 81 3.44 9.28 -5.24
N ASP A 82 2.63 10.33 -5.20
CA ASP A 82 2.59 11.22 -4.03
C ASP A 82 2.01 10.49 -2.81
N TYR A 83 0.97 9.68 -3.00
CA TYR A 83 0.43 8.82 -1.96
C TYR A 83 1.48 7.83 -1.43
N VAL A 84 2.22 7.17 -2.34
CA VAL A 84 3.28 6.23 -1.94
C VAL A 84 4.37 6.95 -1.15
N ARG A 85 4.81 8.13 -1.62
CA ARG A 85 5.80 8.96 -0.91
C ARG A 85 5.32 9.29 0.49
N ASP A 86 4.07 9.70 0.65
CA ASP A 86 3.52 10.15 1.93
C ASP A 86 3.41 8.97 2.91
N VAL A 87 2.98 7.80 2.44
CA VAL A 87 2.93 6.56 3.25
C VAL A 87 4.32 6.14 3.71
N VAL A 88 5.32 6.15 2.82
CA VAL A 88 6.71 5.82 3.16
C VAL A 88 7.28 6.83 4.16
N THR A 89 7.03 8.11 3.94
CA THR A 89 7.51 9.19 4.82
C THR A 89 6.87 9.10 6.21
N ALA A 90 5.57 8.80 6.28
CA ALA A 90 4.88 8.55 7.54
C ALA A 90 5.47 7.34 8.29
N ALA A 91 5.72 6.24 7.58
CA ALA A 91 6.33 5.05 8.18
C ALA A 91 7.75 5.32 8.73
N LEU A 92 8.55 6.12 8.03
CA LEU A 92 9.88 6.53 8.51
C LEU A 92 9.77 7.39 9.79
N ARG A 93 8.86 8.36 9.80
CA ARG A 93 8.59 9.21 10.96
C ARG A 93 8.14 8.40 12.16
N ASP A 94 7.21 7.47 11.99
CA ASP A 94 6.68 6.64 13.07
C ASP A 94 7.74 5.71 13.65
N ASN A 95 8.59 5.11 12.80
CA ASN A 95 9.73 4.32 13.24
C ASN A 95 10.72 5.14 14.07
N GLN A 96 10.99 6.39 13.66
CA GLN A 96 11.88 7.27 14.41
C GLN A 96 11.28 7.69 15.76
N ILE A 97 9.97 7.98 15.80
CA ILE A 97 9.26 8.27 17.04
C ILE A 97 9.28 7.07 17.98
N ALA A 98 9.00 5.86 17.47
CA ALA A 98 9.03 4.63 18.25
C ALA A 98 10.42 4.36 18.83
N LYS A 99 11.48 4.52 18.01
CA LYS A 99 12.88 4.42 18.46
C LYS A 99 13.21 5.46 19.54
N GLY A 100 12.77 6.71 19.35
CA GLY A 100 12.97 7.79 20.33
C GLY A 100 12.29 7.51 21.67
N ARG A 101 11.05 7.00 21.63
CA ARG A 101 10.30 6.58 22.84
C ARG A 101 11.01 5.44 23.56
N ALA A 102 11.41 4.39 22.85
CA ALA A 102 12.15 3.27 23.43
C ALA A 102 13.46 3.74 24.10
N HIS A 103 14.20 4.64 23.44
CA HIS A 103 15.44 5.20 23.99
C HIS A 103 15.19 6.11 25.20
N ALA A 104 14.10 6.88 25.22
CA ALA A 104 13.74 7.71 26.36
C ALA A 104 13.36 6.86 27.59
N VAL A 105 12.58 5.79 27.40
CA VAL A 105 12.22 4.85 28.47
C VAL A 105 13.46 4.12 28.98
N ALA A 106 14.36 3.67 28.10
CA ALA A 106 15.62 3.05 28.49
C ALA A 106 16.48 4.01 29.34
N ARG A 107 16.64 5.26 28.90
CA ARG A 107 17.39 6.28 29.67
C ARG A 107 16.74 6.61 31.02
N LEU A 108 15.41 6.64 31.09
CA LEU A 108 14.70 6.84 32.35
C LEU A 108 14.96 5.68 33.30
N ARG A 109 14.81 4.43 32.82
CA ARG A 109 15.15 3.23 33.59
C ARG A 109 16.58 3.30 34.12
N ASP A 110 17.55 3.62 33.25
CA ASP A 110 18.96 3.64 33.64
C ASP A 110 19.26 4.71 34.71
N ARG A 111 18.63 5.89 34.63
CA ARG A 111 18.74 6.92 35.67
C ARG A 111 18.09 6.50 36.99
N LEU A 112 16.89 5.94 36.94
CA LEU A 112 16.19 5.46 38.13
C LEU A 112 16.97 4.34 38.83
N LEU A 113 17.59 3.44 38.06
CA LEU A 113 18.47 2.42 38.62
C LEU A 113 19.73 3.01 39.26
N ALA A 114 20.35 4.01 38.62
CA ALA A 114 21.51 4.69 39.19
C ALA A 114 21.19 5.42 40.51
N GLU A 115 20.03 6.08 40.61
CA GLU A 115 19.57 6.72 41.86
C GLU A 115 19.20 5.67 42.92
N ALA A 116 18.54 4.58 42.52
CA ALA A 116 18.17 3.49 43.43
C ALA A 116 19.39 2.74 43.98
N GLU A 117 20.47 2.59 43.22
CA GLU A 117 21.73 1.97 43.69
C GLU A 117 22.35 2.75 44.83
N ALA A 118 22.25 4.07 44.80
CA ALA A 118 22.76 4.94 45.86
C ALA A 118 21.91 4.86 47.14
N ALA A 119 20.61 4.58 47.02
CA ALA A 119 19.68 4.56 48.15
C ALA A 119 19.44 3.17 48.76
N PHE A 120 19.39 2.11 47.94
CA PHE A 120 19.01 0.75 48.36
C PHE A 120 19.72 -0.35 47.51
N PRO A 121 20.98 -0.70 47.83
CA PRO A 121 21.79 -1.60 47.00
C PRO A 121 21.25 -3.04 46.92
N ASP A 122 20.66 -3.58 48.00
CA ASP A 122 20.19 -4.97 48.06
C ASP A 122 18.98 -5.22 47.13
N THR A 123 18.08 -4.25 47.01
CA THR A 123 16.90 -4.34 46.14
C THR A 123 17.24 -4.21 44.66
N VAL A 124 18.30 -3.47 44.30
CA VAL A 124 18.72 -3.34 42.90
C VAL A 124 19.40 -4.61 42.39
N ALA A 125 20.13 -5.31 43.25
CA ALA A 125 20.70 -6.61 42.92
C ALA A 125 19.60 -7.63 42.53
N ALA A 126 18.53 -7.70 43.32
CA ALA A 126 17.36 -8.54 43.03
C ALA A 126 16.62 -8.11 41.74
N TYR A 127 16.48 -6.79 41.50
CA TYR A 127 15.87 -6.29 40.26
C TYR A 127 16.70 -6.63 39.02
N ARG A 128 18.04 -6.56 39.11
CA ARG A 128 18.93 -6.92 37.99
C ARG A 128 18.87 -8.40 37.62
N GLU A 129 18.69 -9.30 38.59
CA GLU A 129 18.47 -10.73 38.30
C GLU A 129 17.17 -10.96 37.50
N VAL A 130 16.08 -10.30 37.90
CA VAL A 130 14.78 -10.42 37.20
C VAL A 130 14.80 -9.70 35.84
N ALA A 131 15.43 -8.52 35.77
CA ALA A 131 15.55 -7.75 34.53
C ALA A 131 16.48 -8.43 33.51
N GLY A 132 17.49 -9.18 33.95
CA GLY A 132 18.35 -10.00 33.09
C GLY A 132 17.59 -11.17 32.44
N ALA A 133 16.60 -11.74 33.13
CA ALA A 133 15.73 -12.79 32.59
C ALA A 133 14.65 -12.25 31.62
N GLY A 134 14.23 -11.00 31.81
CA GLY A 134 13.31 -10.28 30.92
C GLY A 134 13.99 -9.34 29.92
N ALA A 135 15.31 -9.41 29.77
CA ALA A 135 16.08 -8.46 29.00
C ALA A 135 15.69 -8.50 27.52
N LEU A 136 14.86 -7.54 27.12
CA LEU A 136 14.79 -7.10 25.74
C LEU A 136 16.24 -6.84 25.33
N PRO A 137 16.75 -7.47 24.25
CA PRO A 137 18.13 -7.31 23.86
C PRO A 137 18.45 -5.81 23.76
N PRO A 138 19.67 -5.39 24.14
CA PRO A 138 20.11 -4.03 23.82
C PRO A 138 19.83 -3.79 22.33
N PRO A 139 19.55 -2.55 21.89
CA PRO A 139 19.39 -2.25 20.47
C PRO A 139 20.75 -2.41 19.77
N ALA A 140 21.24 -3.65 19.70
CA ALA A 140 22.29 -4.09 18.81
C ALA A 140 21.78 -3.73 17.43
N ALA A 141 22.57 -2.88 16.75
CA ALA A 141 22.54 -2.57 15.33
C ALA A 141 21.60 -3.48 14.53
N ALA A 142 20.29 -3.21 14.59
CA ALA A 142 19.30 -3.92 13.79
C ALA A 142 19.35 -3.27 12.42
N GLY A 143 20.37 -3.65 11.65
CA GLY A 143 20.33 -3.50 10.21
C GLY A 143 19.06 -4.16 9.71
N ALA A 144 18.18 -3.34 9.12
CA ALA A 144 17.21 -3.61 8.06
C ALA A 144 16.26 -4.84 8.07
N ALA A 145 16.42 -5.86 8.93
CA ALA A 145 15.75 -7.15 8.76
C ALA A 145 14.57 -7.41 9.70
N GLY A 146 14.33 -6.57 10.72
CA GLY A 146 13.31 -6.80 11.75
C GLY A 146 11.95 -6.12 11.54
N ALA A 147 11.77 -5.30 10.50
CA ALA A 147 10.58 -4.45 10.36
C ALA A 147 9.32 -5.19 9.87
N ALA A 148 9.43 -6.43 9.39
CA ALA A 148 8.31 -7.16 8.81
C ALA A 148 7.38 -7.82 9.85
N ALA A 149 7.84 -8.10 11.07
CA ALA A 149 7.06 -8.88 12.04
C ALA A 149 6.05 -8.04 12.85
N ALA A 150 6.30 -6.74 13.06
CA ALA A 150 5.40 -5.90 13.87
C ALA A 150 4.24 -5.28 13.08
N ALA A 151 4.36 -5.14 11.75
CA ALA A 151 3.30 -4.58 10.92
C ALA A 151 2.13 -5.56 10.69
N ALA A 152 2.38 -6.88 10.75
CA ALA A 152 1.34 -7.89 10.56
C ALA A 152 0.33 -7.97 11.73
N ALA A 153 0.68 -7.50 12.92
CA ALA A 153 -0.21 -7.51 14.08
C ALA A 153 -1.24 -6.36 14.10
N ALA A 154 -1.07 -5.33 13.26
CA ALA A 154 -1.97 -4.16 13.23
C ALA A 154 -3.07 -4.24 12.15
N VAL A 155 -3.04 -5.26 11.27
CA VAL A 155 -4.11 -5.54 10.28
C VAL A 155 -4.85 -6.82 10.69
N ALA A 156 -5.49 -6.79 11.85
CA ALA A 156 -6.62 -7.66 12.14
C ALA A 156 -7.90 -6.87 11.85
N PRO A 157 -8.88 -7.43 11.11
CA PRO A 157 -10.11 -6.70 10.81
C PRO A 157 -10.91 -6.52 12.10
N LYS A 158 -11.32 -5.28 12.40
CA LYS A 158 -12.40 -5.05 13.37
C LYS A 158 -13.66 -5.72 12.81
N ALA A 159 -13.96 -6.92 13.28
CA ALA A 159 -15.29 -7.51 13.17
C ALA A 159 -16.28 -6.61 13.93
N GLY A 160 -17.41 -6.37 13.29
CA GLY A 160 -18.43 -5.45 13.76
C GLY A 160 -19.09 -5.86 15.07
N ALA A 161 -19.60 -4.84 15.74
CA ALA A 161 -20.81 -4.87 16.55
C ALA A 161 -21.55 -3.55 16.26
#